data_AF-A0A0N0ZC39-F1
#
_entry.id   AF-A0A0N0ZC39-F1
#
_cell.length_a   1.000
_cell.length_b   1.000
_cell.length_c   1.000
_cell.angle_alpha   90.00
_cell.angle_beta   90.00
_cell.angle_gamma   90.00
#
_symmetry.space_group_name_H-M   'P 1'
#
loop_
_entity.id
_entity.type
_entity.pdbx_description
1 polymer ?
#
loop_
_entity_poly.entity_id
_entity_poly.type
_entity_poly.pdbx_seq_one_letter_code
_entity_poly.pdbx_strand_id
1 'polypeptide(L)'
;MKNWRTLILGLMFASTTALSAPQQMDKVAAVVNNGVVLESDVNNMLNTVKLNARNAGQQIPDEASLHHQILERLIMDNILLQMANQMQINIPEEAVNATIKDIAQQNGITVDQMQKRLVADGIDMAQYRAEIRKEMLIAEVRNNEVRRRITVLPQEVDSLAQQISTQTDNEADVNLSHILIPLPENPTQAQLEQAEATVKKILTQLQKGGDFGKLAITYSADPQALKGGNMGWSRLQELPVVFAEQIKHSKKGDIIGPIRSGVGYHILRLNDMRGGNNTISVTEAKARHILLKSSPIMNDEEARQKLQQITQDIRSGKITFEDAAREYSEDPGSALKGGELGWNMPDVFDPAFRDALMRLNKGELSQPIRSSFGWHLIQLEDTRSVDKTDVAQKDQAYRLLFNRKFNEEAQSWMQEQRAAAYVKVLDGSDTQSNDTQSK
;
A
#
# COMPACT_ATOMS: atom_id res chain seq x y z
N MET A 1 -82.90 37.44 -51.50
CA MET A 1 -82.95 36.32 -50.53
C MET A 1 -81.53 35.85 -50.28
N LYS A 2 -81.19 35.67 -48.99
CA LYS A 2 -79.89 35.26 -48.43
C LYS A 2 -79.20 34.17 -49.25
N ASN A 3 -77.86 34.20 -49.32
CA ASN A 3 -77.00 33.01 -49.30
C ASN A 3 -75.58 33.39 -48.83
N TRP A 4 -75.25 32.86 -47.66
CA TRP A 4 -73.96 32.81 -46.98
C TRP A 4 -73.12 31.64 -47.55
N ARG A 5 -71.78 31.77 -47.65
CA ARG A 5 -70.75 30.70 -47.55
C ARG A 5 -69.36 31.23 -47.94
N THR A 6 -68.56 31.65 -46.96
CA THR A 6 -67.51 30.90 -46.22
C THR A 6 -66.12 31.05 -46.84
N LEU A 7 -65.30 31.86 -46.17
CA LEU A 7 -63.83 31.95 -46.28
C LEU A 7 -63.22 30.59 -45.87
N ILE A 8 -62.38 30.00 -46.73
CA ILE A 8 -61.53 28.86 -46.36
C ILE A 8 -60.14 29.42 -46.04
N LEU A 9 -59.79 29.41 -44.75
CA LEU A 9 -58.46 29.64 -44.23
C LEU A 9 -57.70 28.30 -44.30
N GLY A 10 -56.70 28.19 -45.17
CA GLY A 10 -55.85 27.00 -45.24
C GLY A 10 -54.80 27.03 -44.13
N LEU A 11 -55.01 26.25 -43.06
CA LEU A 11 -53.98 25.91 -42.08
C LEU A 11 -53.07 24.82 -42.68
N MET A 12 -51.84 25.18 -43.05
CA MET A 12 -50.78 24.19 -43.27
C MET A 12 -50.29 23.67 -41.92
N PHE A 13 -50.65 22.44 -41.57
CA PHE A 13 -49.97 21.67 -40.53
C PHE A 13 -48.64 21.17 -41.11
N ALA A 14 -47.54 21.82 -40.73
CA ALA A 14 -46.21 21.24 -40.89
C ALA A 14 -46.04 20.15 -39.82
N SER A 15 -46.25 18.89 -40.20
CA SER A 15 -45.94 17.74 -39.34
C SER A 15 -44.42 17.64 -39.19
N THR A 16 -43.87 18.22 -38.12
CA THR A 16 -42.50 17.90 -37.70
C THR A 16 -42.48 16.45 -37.22
N THR A 17 -42.09 15.53 -38.09
CA THR A 17 -41.73 14.17 -37.68
C THR A 17 -40.44 14.26 -36.87
N ALA A 18 -40.57 14.25 -35.54
CA ALA A 18 -39.45 14.01 -34.66
C ALA A 18 -38.96 12.57 -34.89
N LEU A 19 -37.92 12.41 -35.71
CA LEU A 19 -37.16 11.17 -35.78
C LEU A 19 -36.33 11.09 -34.49
N SER A 20 -36.92 10.50 -33.44
CA SER A 20 -36.12 10.03 -32.31
C SER A 20 -35.19 8.94 -32.84
N ALA A 21 -33.88 9.13 -32.72
CA ALA A 21 -32.93 8.06 -32.99
C ALA A 21 -33.33 6.84 -32.14
N PRO A 22 -33.27 5.61 -32.70
CA PRO A 22 -33.59 4.41 -31.94
C PRO A 22 -32.69 4.36 -30.70
N GLN A 23 -33.30 4.36 -29.52
CA GLN A 23 -32.62 4.22 -28.26
C GLN A 23 -32.03 2.80 -28.25
N GLN A 24 -30.72 2.68 -28.48
CA GLN A 24 -30.03 1.39 -28.44
C GLN A 24 -30.21 0.81 -27.05
N MET A 25 -30.94 -0.30 -26.96
CA MET A 25 -31.15 -1.00 -25.70
C MET A 25 -29.82 -1.66 -25.32
N ASP A 26 -29.27 -1.27 -24.17
CA ASP A 26 -28.03 -1.80 -23.66
C ASP A 26 -28.17 -3.30 -23.40
N LYS A 27 -27.18 -4.08 -23.82
CA LYS A 27 -27.22 -5.54 -23.75
C LYS A 27 -26.71 -6.01 -22.38
N VAL A 28 -27.20 -7.15 -21.94
CA VAL A 28 -26.71 -7.83 -20.75
C VAL A 28 -25.54 -8.73 -21.18
N ALA A 29 -24.35 -8.49 -20.64
CA ALA A 29 -23.16 -9.32 -20.86
C ALA A 29 -23.14 -10.54 -19.93
N ALA A 30 -23.60 -10.38 -18.68
CA ALA A 30 -23.77 -11.48 -17.74
C ALA A 30 -24.88 -11.20 -16.72
N VAL A 31 -25.55 -12.26 -16.29
CA VAL A 31 -26.44 -12.25 -15.11
C VAL A 31 -25.66 -12.77 -13.92
N VAL A 32 -25.70 -12.04 -12.80
CA VAL A 32 -24.93 -12.33 -11.59
C VAL A 32 -25.86 -12.26 -10.38
N ASN A 33 -26.22 -13.40 -9.80
CA ASN A 33 -27.24 -13.51 -8.75
C ASN A 33 -28.52 -12.74 -9.13
N ASN A 34 -28.81 -11.64 -8.43
CA ASN A 34 -29.98 -10.79 -8.65
C ASN A 34 -29.68 -9.51 -9.46
N GLY A 35 -28.46 -9.41 -10.00
CA GLY A 35 -27.98 -8.27 -10.78
C GLY A 35 -27.51 -8.67 -12.19
N VAL A 36 -27.10 -7.67 -12.96
CA VAL A 36 -26.56 -7.85 -14.31
C VAL A 36 -25.29 -7.03 -14.49
N VAL A 37 -24.38 -7.52 -15.33
CA VAL A 37 -23.26 -6.77 -15.90
C VAL A 37 -23.68 -6.37 -17.31
N LEU A 38 -23.64 -5.07 -17.61
CA LEU A 38 -24.04 -4.55 -18.92
C LEU A 38 -22.87 -4.55 -19.90
N GLU A 39 -23.19 -4.64 -21.18
CA GLU A 39 -22.22 -4.56 -22.26
C GLU A 39 -21.55 -3.18 -22.29
N SER A 40 -22.27 -2.11 -21.92
CA SER A 40 -21.67 -0.78 -21.75
C SER A 40 -20.60 -0.74 -20.65
N ASP A 41 -20.80 -1.42 -19.52
CA ASP A 41 -19.82 -1.50 -18.43
C ASP A 41 -18.52 -2.17 -18.90
N VAL A 42 -18.67 -3.28 -19.64
CA VAL A 42 -17.54 -4.02 -20.22
C VAL A 42 -16.76 -3.12 -21.19
N ASN A 43 -17.46 -2.44 -22.10
CA ASN A 43 -16.84 -1.56 -23.10
C ASN A 43 -16.16 -0.33 -22.46
N ASN A 44 -16.76 0.26 -21.41
CA ASN A 44 -16.18 1.37 -20.67
C ASN A 44 -14.89 0.96 -19.96
N MET A 45 -14.89 -0.20 -19.30
CA MET A 45 -13.68 -0.75 -18.68
C MET A 45 -12.62 -1.10 -19.73
N LEU A 46 -13.03 -1.66 -20.87
CA LEU A 46 -12.13 -1.99 -21.99
C LEU A 46 -11.38 -0.75 -22.50
N ASN A 47 -12.10 0.35 -22.71
CA ASN A 47 -11.51 1.62 -23.12
C ASN A 47 -10.54 2.16 -22.06
N THR A 48 -10.92 2.07 -20.79
CA THR A 48 -10.07 2.49 -19.66
C THR A 48 -8.78 1.70 -19.60
N VAL A 49 -8.85 0.37 -19.70
CA VAL A 49 -7.66 -0.50 -19.68
C VAL A 49 -6.78 -0.25 -20.92
N LYS A 50 -7.36 -0.12 -22.11
CA LYS A 50 -6.62 0.22 -23.34
C LYS A 50 -5.90 1.56 -23.23
N LEU A 51 -6.55 2.59 -22.68
CA LEU A 51 -5.96 3.92 -22.47
C LEU A 51 -4.80 3.86 -21.47
N ASN A 52 -5.01 3.23 -20.32
CA ASN A 52 -3.99 3.08 -19.28
C ASN A 52 -2.77 2.30 -19.80
N ALA A 53 -3.00 1.22 -20.55
CA ALA A 53 -1.93 0.44 -21.13
C ALA A 53 -1.11 1.23 -22.16
N ARG A 54 -1.77 2.03 -23.02
CA ARG A 54 -1.07 2.94 -23.97
C ARG A 54 -0.20 3.96 -23.23
N ASN A 55 -0.73 4.58 -22.19
CA ASN A 55 0.00 5.58 -21.39
C ASN A 55 1.20 4.96 -20.65
N ALA A 56 1.09 3.70 -20.24
CA ALA A 56 2.15 2.96 -19.56
C ALA A 56 3.13 2.25 -20.51
N GLY A 57 2.92 2.30 -21.83
CA GLY A 57 3.72 1.52 -22.80
C GLY A 57 3.55 -0.01 -22.65
N GLN A 58 2.45 -0.46 -22.04
CA GLN A 58 2.17 -1.86 -21.73
C GLN A 58 1.50 -2.55 -22.92
N GLN A 59 1.99 -3.75 -23.28
CA GLN A 59 1.33 -4.58 -24.29
C GLN A 59 0.03 -5.17 -23.73
N ILE A 60 -1.03 -5.15 -24.54
CA ILE A 60 -2.32 -5.76 -24.23
C ILE A 60 -2.50 -7.07 -25.00
N PRO A 61 -3.25 -8.03 -24.46
CA PRO A 61 -3.63 -9.23 -25.19
C PRO A 61 -4.63 -8.95 -26.31
N ASP A 62 -5.03 -10.00 -27.02
CA ASP A 62 -6.12 -9.91 -27.98
C ASP A 62 -7.43 -9.49 -27.28
N GLU A 63 -8.35 -8.95 -28.07
CA GLU A 63 -9.58 -8.35 -27.55
C GLU A 63 -10.48 -9.38 -26.85
N ALA A 64 -10.51 -10.63 -27.29
CA ALA A 64 -11.33 -11.67 -26.66
C ALA A 64 -10.79 -12.02 -25.27
N SER A 65 -9.47 -12.21 -25.14
CA SER A 65 -8.82 -12.44 -23.85
C SER A 65 -9.04 -11.26 -22.89
N LEU A 66 -8.90 -10.03 -23.39
CA LEU A 66 -9.10 -8.83 -22.57
C LEU A 66 -10.56 -8.66 -22.14
N HIS A 67 -11.51 -8.90 -23.04
CA HIS A 67 -12.94 -8.87 -22.76
C HIS A 67 -13.30 -9.89 -21.66
N HIS A 68 -12.83 -11.12 -21.77
CA HIS A 68 -13.06 -12.15 -20.75
C HIS A 68 -12.59 -11.70 -19.36
N GLN A 69 -11.40 -11.10 -19.28
CA GLN A 69 -10.79 -10.66 -18.03
C GLN A 69 -11.53 -9.47 -17.39
N ILE A 70 -12.02 -8.55 -18.23
CA ILE A 70 -12.88 -7.46 -17.79
C ILE A 70 -14.23 -7.99 -17.29
N LEU A 71 -14.81 -8.95 -18.00
CA LEU A 71 -16.08 -9.55 -17.61
C LEU A 71 -15.96 -10.24 -16.25
N GLU A 72 -14.92 -11.04 -16.03
CA GLU A 72 -14.67 -11.68 -14.73
C GLU A 72 -14.48 -10.66 -13.61
N ARG A 73 -13.75 -9.56 -13.89
CA ARG A 73 -13.62 -8.45 -12.93
C ARG A 73 -14.98 -7.83 -12.59
N LEU A 74 -15.80 -7.52 -13.59
CA LEU A 74 -17.10 -6.89 -13.39
C LEU A 74 -18.10 -7.83 -12.70
N ILE A 75 -18.03 -9.13 -12.97
CA ILE A 75 -18.80 -10.15 -12.25
C ILE A 75 -18.43 -10.13 -10.76
N MET A 76 -17.13 -10.14 -10.44
CA MET A 76 -16.69 -10.06 -9.04
C MET A 76 -17.17 -8.78 -8.37
N ASP A 77 -16.96 -7.62 -9.01
CA ASP A 77 -17.39 -6.33 -8.47
C ASP A 77 -18.91 -6.31 -8.22
N ASN A 78 -19.70 -6.93 -9.11
CA ASN A 78 -21.14 -7.06 -8.96
C ASN A 78 -21.54 -7.94 -7.76
N ILE A 79 -20.87 -9.08 -7.54
CA ILE A 79 -21.07 -9.93 -6.36
C ILE A 79 -20.81 -9.13 -5.07
N LEU A 80 -19.68 -8.42 -5.02
CA LEU A 80 -19.28 -7.67 -3.82
C LEU A 80 -20.19 -6.47 -3.54
N LEU A 81 -20.67 -5.79 -4.57
CA LEU A 81 -21.65 -4.70 -4.42
C LEU A 81 -23.01 -5.20 -3.93
N GLN A 82 -23.47 -6.36 -4.42
CA GLN A 82 -24.69 -6.97 -3.91
C GLN A 82 -24.56 -7.31 -2.42
N MET A 83 -23.39 -7.83 -2.00
CA MET A 83 -23.10 -8.08 -0.60
C MET A 83 -23.08 -6.80 0.24
N ALA A 84 -22.47 -5.71 -0.27
CA ALA A 84 -22.49 -4.41 0.39
C ALA A 84 -23.93 -3.93 0.66
N ASN A 85 -24.81 -4.08 -0.33
CA ASN A 85 -26.23 -3.74 -0.21
C ASN A 85 -26.96 -4.62 0.82
N GLN A 86 -26.70 -5.93 0.83
CA GLN A 86 -27.29 -6.86 1.81
C GLN A 86 -26.85 -6.53 3.24
N MET A 87 -25.59 -6.13 3.42
CA MET A 87 -25.03 -5.69 4.70
C MET A 87 -25.43 -4.25 5.07
N GLN A 88 -26.15 -3.55 4.19
CA GLN A 88 -26.56 -2.15 4.34
C GLN A 88 -25.37 -1.21 4.61
N ILE A 89 -24.23 -1.49 3.97
CA ILE A 89 -23.05 -0.62 4.06
C ILE A 89 -23.33 0.66 3.29
N ASN A 90 -23.17 1.80 3.96
CA ASN A 90 -23.31 3.11 3.36
C ASN A 90 -21.99 3.88 3.48
N ILE A 91 -21.54 4.47 2.37
CA ILE A 91 -20.35 5.32 2.36
C ILE A 91 -20.79 6.79 2.42
N PRO A 92 -20.51 7.51 3.52
CA PRO A 92 -20.92 8.91 3.65
C PRO A 92 -20.20 9.80 2.64
N GLU A 93 -20.84 10.91 2.22
CA GLU A 93 -20.30 11.83 1.22
C GLU A 93 -18.96 12.44 1.64
N GLU A 94 -18.76 12.65 2.94
CA GLU A 94 -17.52 13.16 3.51
C GLU A 94 -16.34 12.20 3.26
N ALA A 95 -16.59 10.89 3.32
CA ALA A 95 -15.57 9.89 3.04
C ALA A 95 -15.20 9.89 1.56
N VAL A 96 -16.17 9.99 0.65
CA VAL A 96 -15.92 10.12 -0.80
C VAL A 96 -15.11 11.38 -1.10
N ASN A 97 -15.44 12.51 -0.46
CA ASN A 97 -14.70 13.77 -0.61
C ASN A 97 -13.25 13.65 -0.14
N ALA A 98 -13.03 13.01 1.01
CA ALA A 98 -11.69 12.77 1.55
C ALA A 98 -10.87 11.89 0.60
N THR A 99 -11.44 10.78 0.10
CA THR A 99 -10.77 9.90 -0.84
C THR A 99 -10.39 10.61 -2.15
N ILE A 100 -11.28 11.43 -2.72
CA ILE A 100 -10.96 12.20 -3.94
C ILE A 100 -9.81 13.20 -3.68
N LYS A 101 -9.82 13.86 -2.52
CA LYS A 101 -8.73 14.76 -2.13
C LYS A 101 -7.40 14.01 -2.00
N ASP A 102 -7.40 12.83 -1.40
CA ASP A 102 -6.21 12.00 -1.25
C ASP A 102 -5.67 11.53 -2.61
N ILE A 103 -6.56 11.11 -3.52
CA ILE A 103 -6.17 10.76 -4.90
C ILE A 103 -5.54 11.96 -5.61
N ALA A 104 -6.11 13.16 -5.46
CA ALA A 104 -5.56 14.37 -6.05
C ALA A 104 -4.16 14.67 -5.51
N GLN A 105 -3.98 14.58 -4.20
CA GLN A 105 -2.70 14.78 -3.52
C GLN A 105 -1.66 13.76 -3.97
N GLN A 106 -2.02 12.47 -4.08
CA GLN A 106 -1.13 11.41 -4.57
C GLN A 106 -0.68 11.64 -6.02
N ASN A 107 -1.53 12.29 -6.84
CA ASN A 107 -1.20 12.68 -8.21
C ASN A 107 -0.54 14.06 -8.31
N GLY A 108 -0.25 14.71 -7.18
CA GLY A 108 0.41 16.03 -7.13
C GLY A 108 -0.45 17.17 -7.69
N ILE A 109 -1.78 17.04 -7.70
CA ILE A 109 -2.71 18.03 -8.22
C ILE A 109 -3.76 18.42 -7.17
N THR A 110 -4.41 19.57 -7.38
CA THR A 110 -5.58 19.99 -6.60
C THR A 110 -6.86 19.30 -7.10
N VAL A 111 -7.91 19.27 -6.29
CA VAL A 111 -9.22 18.74 -6.69
C VAL A 111 -9.81 19.52 -7.88
N ASP A 112 -9.65 20.85 -7.91
CA ASP A 112 -10.09 21.68 -9.03
C ASP A 112 -9.35 21.35 -10.34
N GLN A 113 -8.05 21.07 -10.26
CA GLN A 113 -7.26 20.63 -11.41
C GLN A 113 -7.67 19.23 -11.88
N MET A 114 -7.95 18.32 -10.93
CA MET A 114 -8.48 16.99 -11.25
C MET A 114 -9.82 17.11 -11.97
N GLN A 115 -10.73 17.96 -11.50
CA GLN A 115 -12.03 18.19 -12.15
C GLN A 115 -11.88 18.64 -13.59
N LYS A 116 -11.00 19.62 -13.85
CA LYS A 116 -10.75 20.10 -15.21
C LYS A 116 -10.21 19.00 -16.12
N ARG A 117 -9.36 18.12 -15.58
CA ARG A 117 -8.82 16.98 -16.32
C ARG A 117 -9.88 15.93 -16.64
N LEU A 118 -10.72 15.58 -15.67
CA LEU A 118 -11.83 14.64 -15.88
C LEU A 118 -12.80 15.13 -16.96
N VAL A 119 -13.15 16.42 -16.94
CA VAL A 119 -14.00 17.04 -17.98
C VAL A 119 -13.32 16.99 -19.35
N ALA A 120 -12.00 17.22 -19.42
CA ALA A 120 -11.24 17.11 -20.68
C ALA A 120 -11.21 15.67 -21.21
N ASP A 121 -11.22 14.68 -20.31
CA ASP A 121 -11.28 13.25 -20.62
C ASP A 121 -12.73 12.76 -20.85
N GLY A 122 -13.74 13.66 -20.79
CA GLY A 122 -15.15 13.35 -21.02
C GLY A 122 -15.87 12.68 -19.85
N ILE A 123 -15.29 12.71 -18.65
CA ILE A 123 -15.83 12.10 -17.43
C ILE A 123 -16.48 13.18 -16.56
N ASP A 124 -17.76 13.01 -16.25
CA ASP A 124 -18.45 13.89 -15.32
C ASP A 124 -18.06 13.62 -13.86
N MET A 125 -18.04 14.67 -13.04
CA MET A 125 -17.66 14.55 -11.63
C MET A 125 -18.63 13.70 -10.81
N ALA A 126 -19.94 13.71 -11.11
CA ALA A 126 -20.90 12.85 -10.40
C ALA A 126 -20.64 11.37 -10.73
N GLN A 127 -20.34 11.06 -12.00
CA GLN A 127 -19.97 9.71 -12.41
C GLN A 127 -18.67 9.26 -11.72
N TYR A 128 -17.64 10.11 -11.71
CA TYR A 128 -16.39 9.79 -11.02
C TYR A 128 -16.59 9.52 -9.53
N ARG A 129 -17.40 10.34 -8.84
CA ARG A 129 -17.77 10.12 -7.43
C ARG A 129 -18.51 8.79 -7.21
N ALA A 130 -19.40 8.42 -8.12
CA ALA A 130 -20.12 7.17 -8.05
C ALA A 130 -19.18 5.96 -8.17
N GLU A 131 -18.20 6.03 -9.07
CA GLU A 131 -17.16 4.99 -9.19
C GLU A 131 -16.28 4.90 -7.93
N ILE A 132 -15.84 6.04 -7.39
CA ILE A 132 -15.09 6.04 -6.11
C ILE A 132 -15.93 5.41 -4.99
N ARG A 133 -17.21 5.74 -4.90
CA ARG A 133 -18.11 5.13 -3.90
C ARG A 133 -18.23 3.62 -4.08
N LYS A 134 -18.37 3.15 -5.32
CA LYS A 134 -18.41 1.71 -5.66
C LYS A 134 -17.13 1.00 -5.21
N GLU A 135 -15.96 1.55 -5.51
CA GLU A 135 -14.67 0.99 -5.07
C GLU A 135 -14.55 0.98 -3.54
N MET A 136 -15.04 2.02 -2.85
CA MET A 136 -15.05 2.07 -1.39
C MET A 136 -15.98 1.01 -0.77
N LEU A 137 -17.17 0.79 -1.33
CA LEU A 137 -18.09 -0.27 -0.89
C LEU A 137 -17.45 -1.65 -1.04
N ILE A 138 -16.85 -1.92 -2.20
CA ILE A 138 -16.15 -3.18 -2.48
C ILE A 138 -15.00 -3.39 -1.49
N ALA A 139 -14.19 -2.35 -1.27
CA ALA A 139 -13.09 -2.39 -0.31
C ALA A 139 -13.58 -2.67 1.12
N GLU A 140 -14.68 -2.03 1.55
CA GLU A 140 -15.23 -2.21 2.89
C GLU A 140 -15.77 -3.63 3.11
N VAL A 141 -16.53 -4.17 2.15
CA VAL A 141 -17.00 -5.56 2.18
C VAL A 141 -15.82 -6.52 2.30
N ARG A 142 -14.84 -6.39 1.39
CA ARG A 142 -13.65 -7.24 1.41
C ARG A 142 -12.91 -7.14 2.75
N ASN A 143 -12.66 -5.93 3.24
CA ASN A 143 -11.93 -5.73 4.48
C ASN A 143 -12.66 -6.36 5.67
N ASN A 144 -13.97 -6.18 5.77
CA ASN A 144 -14.78 -6.69 6.89
C ASN A 144 -14.87 -8.22 6.87
N GLU A 145 -15.21 -8.80 5.73
CA GLU A 145 -15.40 -10.25 5.60
C GLU A 145 -14.08 -11.02 5.73
N VAL A 146 -13.00 -10.53 5.13
CA VAL A 146 -11.68 -11.15 5.20
C VAL A 146 -11.11 -11.03 6.61
N ARG A 147 -11.22 -9.87 7.27
CA ARG A 147 -10.69 -9.67 8.62
C ARG A 147 -11.32 -10.62 9.65
N ARG A 148 -12.60 -10.97 9.50
CA ARG A 148 -13.31 -11.91 10.39
C ARG A 148 -12.77 -13.34 10.30
N ARG A 149 -12.13 -13.69 9.19
CA ARG A 149 -11.57 -15.02 8.94
C ARG A 149 -10.11 -15.16 9.42
N ILE A 150 -9.42 -14.04 9.67
CA ILE A 150 -8.01 -14.05 10.06
C ILE A 150 -7.87 -14.24 11.57
N THR A 151 -7.08 -15.23 11.95
CA THR A 151 -6.54 -15.37 13.31
C THR A 151 -5.02 -15.35 13.26
N VAL A 152 -4.40 -14.53 14.11
CA VAL A 152 -2.94 -14.49 14.31
C VAL A 152 -2.65 -15.07 15.68
N LEU A 153 -1.92 -16.19 15.72
CA LEU A 153 -1.62 -16.88 16.96
C LEU A 153 -0.45 -16.21 17.70
N PRO A 154 -0.46 -16.11 19.04
CA PRO A 154 0.65 -15.52 19.80
C PRO A 154 2.01 -16.15 19.48
N GLN A 155 2.06 -17.47 19.29
CA GLN A 155 3.28 -18.19 18.95
C GLN A 155 3.84 -17.81 17.58
N GLU A 156 2.98 -17.50 16.60
CA GLU A 156 3.41 -17.01 15.29
C GLU A 156 4.07 -15.63 15.44
N VAL A 157 3.47 -14.76 16.27
CA VAL A 157 4.00 -13.43 16.58
C VAL A 157 5.36 -13.52 17.26
N ASP A 158 5.48 -14.33 18.30
CA ASP A 158 6.73 -14.52 19.03
C ASP A 158 7.84 -15.05 18.11
N SER A 159 7.50 -16.05 17.27
CA SER A 159 8.46 -16.65 16.33
C SER A 159 8.95 -15.62 15.29
N LEU A 160 8.05 -14.83 14.71
CA LEU A 160 8.42 -13.82 13.73
C LEU A 160 9.15 -12.64 14.40
N ALA A 161 8.78 -12.24 15.61
CA ALA A 161 9.48 -11.19 16.34
C ALA A 161 10.94 -11.57 16.61
N GLN A 162 11.20 -12.83 17.00
CA GLN A 162 12.56 -13.36 17.15
C GLN A 162 13.32 -13.44 15.82
N GLN A 163 12.63 -13.72 14.71
CA GLN A 163 13.26 -13.69 13.39
C GLN A 163 13.63 -12.26 12.98
N ILE A 164 12.77 -11.27 13.25
CA ILE A 164 13.04 -9.85 12.96
C ILE A 164 14.22 -9.35 13.80
N SER A 165 14.33 -9.77 15.06
CA SER A 165 15.45 -9.37 15.93
C SER A 165 16.80 -9.92 15.49
N THR A 166 16.81 -11.07 14.80
CA THR A 166 18.03 -11.74 14.33
C THR A 166 18.40 -11.40 12.89
N GLN A 167 17.44 -10.92 12.07
CA GLN A 167 17.66 -10.57 10.66
C GLN A 167 17.71 -9.06 10.47
N THR A 168 18.86 -8.46 10.73
CA THR A 168 19.12 -7.02 10.50
C THR A 168 19.24 -6.65 9.01
N ASP A 169 19.35 -7.64 8.11
CA ASP A 169 19.77 -7.44 6.71
C ASP A 169 18.64 -7.50 5.66
N ASN A 170 17.38 -7.69 6.05
CA ASN A 170 16.27 -7.91 5.10
C ASN A 170 15.37 -6.68 4.86
N GLU A 171 15.94 -5.47 4.88
CA GLU A 171 15.24 -4.22 4.53
C GLU A 171 15.23 -3.91 3.02
N ALA A 172 15.47 -4.92 2.17
CA ALA A 172 15.39 -4.72 0.73
C ALA A 172 13.95 -4.38 0.31
N ASP A 173 13.80 -3.27 -0.41
CA ASP A 173 12.61 -2.94 -1.18
C ASP A 173 12.69 -3.67 -2.52
N VAL A 174 11.64 -4.38 -2.88
CA VAL A 174 11.53 -5.08 -4.15
C VAL A 174 10.32 -4.58 -4.94
N ASN A 175 10.50 -4.44 -6.25
CA ASN A 175 9.41 -4.15 -7.17
C ASN A 175 9.05 -5.42 -7.94
N LEU A 176 7.79 -5.87 -7.85
CA LEU A 176 7.36 -7.15 -8.40
C LEU A 176 6.20 -7.02 -9.38
N SER A 177 6.18 -7.92 -10.37
CA SER A 177 4.96 -8.26 -11.11
C SER A 177 4.54 -9.69 -10.79
N HIS A 178 3.24 -9.98 -10.81
CA HIS A 178 2.68 -11.24 -10.35
C HIS A 178 1.58 -11.78 -11.27
N ILE A 179 1.59 -13.10 -11.46
CA ILE A 179 0.53 -13.88 -12.11
C ILE A 179 0.08 -14.95 -11.14
N LEU A 180 -1.22 -14.95 -10.83
CA LEU A 180 -1.89 -16.01 -10.07
C LEU A 180 -2.71 -16.89 -11.02
N ILE A 181 -2.40 -18.18 -11.06
CA ILE A 181 -3.27 -19.19 -11.66
C ILE A 181 -4.09 -19.84 -10.53
N PRO A 182 -5.38 -19.53 -10.43
CA PRO A 182 -6.18 -19.92 -9.28
C PRO A 182 -6.41 -21.43 -9.23
N LEU A 183 -6.38 -21.99 -8.03
CA LEU A 183 -6.89 -23.33 -7.75
C LEU A 183 -7.80 -23.25 -6.52
N PRO A 184 -8.94 -23.99 -6.51
CA PRO A 184 -9.73 -24.11 -5.30
C PRO A 184 -8.92 -24.84 -4.21
N GLU A 185 -9.32 -24.65 -2.95
CA GLU A 185 -8.65 -25.26 -1.78
C GLU A 185 -8.49 -26.78 -1.91
N ASN A 186 -9.51 -27.45 -2.46
CA ASN A 186 -9.52 -28.89 -2.72
C ASN A 186 -9.69 -29.16 -4.23
N PRO A 187 -8.63 -29.03 -5.04
CA PRO A 187 -8.73 -29.16 -6.48
C PRO A 187 -8.84 -30.62 -6.90
N THR A 188 -9.67 -30.86 -7.91
CA THR A 188 -9.72 -32.14 -8.61
C THR A 188 -8.45 -32.35 -9.44
N GLN A 189 -8.13 -33.61 -9.77
CA GLN A 189 -6.98 -33.93 -10.62
C GLN A 189 -7.02 -33.19 -11.97
N ALA A 190 -8.20 -33.08 -12.58
CA ALA A 190 -8.38 -32.35 -13.84
C ALA A 190 -8.07 -30.85 -13.70
N GLN A 191 -8.48 -30.21 -12.59
CA GLN A 191 -8.18 -28.81 -12.32
C GLN A 191 -6.68 -28.59 -12.09
N LEU A 192 -6.01 -29.53 -11.41
CA LEU A 192 -4.56 -29.49 -11.22
C LEU A 192 -3.82 -29.56 -12.56
N GLU A 193 -4.16 -30.53 -13.40
CA GLU A 193 -3.54 -30.71 -14.72
C GLU A 193 -3.76 -29.49 -15.62
N GLN A 194 -4.95 -28.89 -15.59
CA GLN A 194 -5.26 -27.68 -16.34
C GLN A 194 -4.44 -26.47 -15.85
N ALA A 195 -4.34 -26.28 -14.54
CA ALA A 195 -3.54 -25.20 -13.97
C ALA A 195 -2.05 -25.36 -14.29
N GLU A 196 -1.51 -26.58 -14.17
CA GLU A 196 -0.11 -26.88 -14.51
C GLU A 196 0.19 -26.70 -16.00
N ALA A 197 -0.74 -27.11 -16.88
CA ALA A 197 -0.62 -26.86 -18.31
C ALA A 197 -0.58 -25.36 -18.61
N THR A 198 -1.40 -24.57 -17.93
CA THR A 198 -1.43 -23.10 -18.06
C THR A 198 -0.13 -22.47 -17.57
N VAL A 199 0.35 -22.86 -16.38
CA VAL A 199 1.63 -22.43 -15.83
C VAL A 199 2.78 -22.74 -16.79
N LYS A 200 2.85 -23.97 -17.31
CA LYS A 200 3.87 -24.38 -18.27
C LYS A 200 3.83 -23.54 -19.53
N LYS A 201 2.64 -23.23 -20.05
CA LYS A 201 2.45 -22.36 -21.21
C LYS A 201 3.01 -20.96 -20.95
N ILE A 202 2.70 -20.36 -19.80
CA ILE A 202 3.17 -19.02 -19.41
C ILE A 202 4.69 -18.99 -19.29
N LEU A 203 5.28 -19.93 -18.54
CA LEU A 203 6.73 -20.00 -18.37
C LEU A 203 7.46 -20.21 -19.69
N THR A 204 6.92 -21.05 -20.58
CA THR A 204 7.48 -21.24 -21.94
C THR A 204 7.45 -19.95 -22.75
N GLN A 205 6.38 -19.15 -22.64
CA GLN A 205 6.29 -17.86 -23.33
C GLN A 205 7.25 -16.82 -22.74
N LEU A 206 7.39 -16.77 -21.41
CA LEU A 206 8.34 -15.90 -20.73
C LEU A 206 9.80 -16.23 -21.07
N GLN A 207 10.15 -17.53 -21.13
CA GLN A 207 11.48 -17.98 -21.55
C GLN A 207 11.82 -17.57 -23.00
N LYS A 208 10.81 -17.41 -23.85
CA LYS A 208 10.97 -16.92 -25.24
C LYS A 208 10.97 -15.40 -25.35
N GLY A 209 11.01 -14.67 -24.23
CA GLY A 209 10.98 -13.20 -24.20
C GLY A 209 9.57 -12.60 -24.32
N GLY A 210 8.52 -13.37 -24.02
CA GLY A 210 7.15 -12.85 -23.96
C GLY A 210 6.98 -11.76 -22.89
N ASP A 211 6.09 -10.81 -23.16
CA ASP A 211 5.81 -9.71 -22.24
C ASP A 211 5.03 -10.19 -21.00
N PHE A 212 5.61 -9.99 -19.82
CA PHE A 212 5.01 -10.46 -18.56
C PHE A 212 3.66 -9.80 -18.28
N GLY A 213 3.55 -8.48 -18.49
CA GLY A 213 2.32 -7.74 -18.21
C GLY A 213 1.17 -8.20 -19.10
N LYS A 214 1.44 -8.48 -20.38
CA LYS A 214 0.47 -9.08 -21.30
C LYS A 214 -0.01 -10.44 -20.79
N LEU A 215 0.89 -11.30 -20.32
CA LEU A 215 0.54 -12.62 -19.78
C LEU A 215 -0.24 -12.50 -18.47
N ALA A 216 0.09 -11.50 -17.63
CA ALA A 216 -0.67 -11.21 -16.44
C ALA A 216 -2.09 -10.77 -16.77
N ILE A 217 -2.28 -9.86 -17.71
CA ILE A 217 -3.62 -9.46 -18.17
C ILE A 217 -4.37 -10.68 -18.75
N THR A 218 -3.68 -11.58 -19.45
CA THR A 218 -4.32 -12.71 -20.13
C THR A 218 -4.78 -13.81 -19.17
N TYR A 219 -3.97 -14.14 -18.16
CA TYR A 219 -4.12 -15.38 -17.39
C TYR A 219 -4.27 -15.18 -15.88
N SER A 220 -3.88 -14.02 -15.34
CA SER A 220 -3.84 -13.84 -13.90
C SER A 220 -5.24 -13.61 -13.34
N ALA A 221 -5.57 -14.30 -12.24
CA ALA A 221 -6.77 -14.05 -11.44
C ALA A 221 -6.52 -13.02 -10.30
N ASP A 222 -5.32 -12.44 -10.22
CA ASP A 222 -4.97 -11.39 -9.27
C ASP A 222 -5.74 -10.08 -9.56
N PRO A 223 -6.23 -9.33 -8.55
CA PRO A 223 -6.77 -7.97 -8.71
C PRO A 223 -5.94 -7.00 -9.57
N GLN A 224 -4.63 -7.18 -9.65
CA GLN A 224 -3.67 -6.39 -10.42
C GLN A 224 -3.49 -6.91 -11.86
N ALA A 225 -4.17 -7.97 -12.28
CA ALA A 225 -4.06 -8.57 -13.61
C ALA A 225 -4.22 -7.54 -14.73
N LEU A 226 -5.30 -6.74 -14.71
CA LEU A 226 -5.57 -5.69 -15.70
C LEU A 226 -4.54 -4.54 -15.68
N LYS A 227 -3.70 -4.47 -14.65
CA LYS A 227 -2.57 -3.53 -14.52
C LYS A 227 -1.22 -4.20 -14.82
N GLY A 228 -1.23 -5.29 -15.60
CA GLY A 228 -0.03 -6.04 -15.95
C GLY A 228 0.55 -6.86 -14.80
N GLY A 229 -0.25 -7.15 -13.77
CA GLY A 229 0.20 -7.85 -12.57
C GLY A 229 1.14 -7.02 -11.70
N ASN A 230 1.25 -5.71 -11.93
CA ASN A 230 2.21 -4.87 -11.22
C ASN A 230 1.79 -4.68 -9.75
N MET A 231 2.63 -5.14 -8.83
CA MET A 231 2.45 -5.01 -7.38
C MET A 231 3.11 -3.75 -6.81
N GLY A 232 3.95 -3.07 -7.59
CA GLY A 232 4.71 -1.91 -7.13
C GLY A 232 5.86 -2.29 -6.19
N TRP A 233 6.32 -1.30 -5.43
CA TRP A 233 7.40 -1.46 -4.44
C TRP A 233 6.84 -1.92 -3.10
N SER A 234 7.46 -2.92 -2.51
CA SER A 234 7.14 -3.45 -1.17
C SER A 234 8.41 -3.92 -0.48
N ARG A 235 8.42 -3.93 0.85
CA ARG A 235 9.56 -4.51 1.58
C ARG A 235 9.55 -6.02 1.44
N LEU A 236 10.72 -6.65 1.29
CA LEU A 236 10.84 -8.10 1.16
C LEU A 236 10.17 -8.83 2.34
N GLN A 237 10.24 -8.28 3.55
CA GLN A 237 9.60 -8.81 4.75
C GLN A 237 8.06 -8.71 4.75
N GLU A 238 7.44 -7.86 3.93
CA GLU A 238 5.98 -7.74 3.84
C GLU A 238 5.37 -8.82 2.96
N LEU A 239 6.18 -9.43 2.10
CA LEU A 239 5.75 -10.49 1.20
C LEU A 239 5.51 -11.81 1.96
N PRO A 240 4.66 -12.70 1.41
CA PRO A 240 4.57 -14.09 1.85
C PRO A 240 5.96 -14.75 1.91
N VAL A 241 6.20 -15.54 2.96
CA VAL A 241 7.52 -16.16 3.22
C VAL A 241 7.99 -17.00 2.03
N VAL A 242 7.06 -17.75 1.41
CA VAL A 242 7.33 -18.57 0.22
C VAL A 242 7.82 -17.75 -0.97
N PHE A 243 7.50 -16.46 -1.06
CA PHE A 243 8.01 -15.57 -2.10
C PHE A 243 9.35 -14.99 -1.69
N ALA A 244 9.46 -14.49 -0.46
CA ALA A 244 10.67 -13.84 0.06
C ALA A 244 11.90 -14.75 -0.06
N GLU A 245 11.78 -16.04 0.28
CA GLU A 245 12.89 -17.01 0.19
C GLU A 245 13.39 -17.21 -1.25
N GLN A 246 12.49 -17.19 -2.23
CA GLN A 246 12.87 -17.34 -3.64
C GLN A 246 13.49 -16.04 -4.20
N ILE A 247 13.03 -14.88 -3.73
CA ILE A 247 13.51 -13.57 -4.19
C ILE A 247 14.93 -13.28 -3.70
N LYS A 248 15.32 -13.73 -2.50
CA LYS A 248 16.67 -13.51 -1.93
C LYS A 248 17.82 -13.94 -2.84
N HIS A 249 17.59 -14.93 -3.70
CA HIS A 249 18.59 -15.47 -4.62
C HIS A 249 18.37 -15.03 -6.08
N SER A 250 17.39 -14.16 -6.32
CA SER A 250 17.01 -13.69 -7.65
C SER A 250 17.63 -12.34 -7.98
N LYS A 251 17.79 -12.07 -9.28
CA LYS A 251 18.29 -10.80 -9.83
C LYS A 251 17.17 -10.06 -10.56
N LYS A 252 17.41 -8.76 -10.76
CA LYS A 252 16.53 -7.92 -11.57
C LYS A 252 16.29 -8.58 -12.94
N GLY A 253 15.02 -8.73 -13.28
CA GLY A 253 14.52 -9.35 -14.51
C GLY A 253 14.15 -10.82 -14.37
N ASP A 254 14.55 -11.49 -13.29
CA ASP A 254 14.32 -12.93 -13.11
C ASP A 254 12.83 -13.27 -12.99
N ILE A 255 12.47 -14.40 -13.57
CA ILE A 255 11.16 -15.04 -13.40
C ILE A 255 11.28 -16.09 -12.30
N ILE A 256 10.43 -15.98 -11.31
CA ILE A 256 10.44 -16.81 -10.11
C ILE A 256 9.16 -17.65 -10.09
N GLY A 257 9.31 -18.94 -9.85
CA GLY A 257 8.20 -19.89 -9.78
C GLY A 257 8.27 -20.99 -10.85
N PRO A 258 7.24 -21.84 -10.92
CA PRO A 258 5.95 -21.65 -10.25
C PRO A 258 6.02 -21.97 -8.74
N ILE A 259 5.38 -21.14 -7.92
CA ILE A 259 5.27 -21.33 -6.46
C ILE A 259 3.86 -21.79 -6.15
N ARG A 260 3.69 -22.94 -5.48
CA ARG A 260 2.38 -23.46 -5.05
C ARG A 260 1.96 -22.83 -3.71
N SER A 261 0.70 -22.45 -3.59
CA SER A 261 0.04 -22.02 -2.35
C SER A 261 -1.36 -22.65 -2.21
N GLY A 262 -2.08 -22.28 -1.16
CA GLY A 262 -3.49 -22.67 -0.98
C GLY A 262 -4.43 -22.08 -2.04
N VAL A 263 -4.07 -20.95 -2.66
CA VAL A 263 -4.92 -20.25 -3.65
C VAL A 263 -4.52 -20.53 -5.10
N GLY A 264 -3.44 -21.29 -5.33
CA GLY A 264 -3.03 -21.74 -6.66
C GLY A 264 -1.53 -21.71 -6.92
N TYR A 265 -1.18 -21.37 -8.16
CA TYR A 265 0.21 -21.22 -8.61
C TYR A 265 0.55 -19.75 -8.83
N HIS A 266 1.68 -19.32 -8.27
CA HIS A 266 2.21 -17.97 -8.40
C HIS A 266 3.43 -17.97 -9.31
N ILE A 267 3.50 -16.99 -10.20
CA ILE A 267 4.67 -16.67 -11.01
C ILE A 267 4.98 -15.20 -10.75
N LEU A 268 6.22 -14.91 -10.36
CA LEU A 268 6.68 -13.55 -10.07
C LEU A 268 7.74 -13.12 -11.07
N ARG A 269 7.82 -11.82 -11.31
CA ARG A 269 8.96 -11.17 -11.97
C ARG A 269 9.55 -10.14 -11.04
N LEU A 270 10.86 -10.25 -10.77
CA LEU A 270 11.58 -9.23 -10.02
C LEU A 270 11.90 -8.06 -10.95
N ASN A 271 11.05 -7.02 -10.95
CA ASN A 271 11.21 -5.87 -11.84
C ASN A 271 12.41 -5.01 -11.42
N ASP A 272 12.62 -4.83 -10.12
CA ASP A 272 13.73 -4.08 -9.56
C ASP A 272 13.95 -4.40 -8.07
N MET A 273 15.12 -4.05 -7.54
CA MET A 273 15.46 -4.21 -6.12
C MET A 273 16.35 -3.05 -5.66
N ARG A 274 16.04 -2.48 -4.50
CA ARG A 274 16.79 -1.39 -3.87
C ARG A 274 16.84 -1.56 -2.36
N GLY A 275 17.75 -0.87 -1.69
CA GLY A 275 17.93 -0.99 -0.24
C GLY A 275 18.86 -2.15 0.14
N GLY A 276 19.16 -2.27 1.44
CA GLY A 276 20.15 -3.21 1.99
C GLY A 276 21.30 -2.57 2.77
N ASN A 277 21.26 -1.26 3.05
CA ASN A 277 22.16 -0.61 4.00
C ASN A 277 21.48 0.62 4.58
N ASN A 278 20.95 0.50 5.79
CA ASN A 278 20.92 1.55 6.80
C ASN A 278 20.31 0.97 8.09
N THR A 279 21.16 0.29 8.86
CA THR A 279 20.87 0.06 10.27
C THR A 279 20.79 1.40 10.98
N ILE A 280 19.61 1.78 11.45
CA ILE A 280 19.52 2.68 12.61
C ILE A 280 19.80 1.78 13.82
N SER A 281 21.09 1.59 14.14
CA SER A 281 21.47 1.05 15.43
C SER A 281 21.17 2.11 16.49
N VAL A 282 20.13 1.87 17.29
CA VAL A 282 19.78 2.74 18.41
C VAL A 282 20.78 2.51 19.52
N THR A 283 21.85 3.31 19.55
CA THR A 283 22.84 3.30 20.63
C THR A 283 22.37 4.25 21.72
N GLU A 284 21.95 3.76 22.89
CA GLU A 284 21.80 4.63 24.06
C GLU A 284 23.19 4.92 24.65
N ALA A 285 23.39 6.17 25.06
CA ALA A 285 24.59 6.60 25.76
C ALA A 285 24.24 6.90 27.22
N LYS A 286 25.05 6.38 28.15
CA LYS A 286 25.06 6.82 29.53
C LYS A 286 26.08 7.94 29.66
N ALA A 287 25.63 9.13 29.99
CA ALA A 287 26.47 10.31 30.08
C ALA A 287 26.26 11.06 31.39
N ARG A 288 27.26 11.84 31.76
CA ARG A 288 27.17 12.85 32.80
C ARG A 288 27.77 14.16 32.35
N HIS A 289 27.31 15.27 32.91
CA HIS A 289 27.77 16.60 32.51
C HIS A 289 27.90 17.58 33.68
N ILE A 290 28.66 18.65 33.46
CA ILE A 290 28.69 19.85 34.29
C ILE A 290 28.26 21.02 33.40
N LEU A 291 27.18 21.70 33.77
CA LEU A 291 26.65 22.86 33.03
C LEU A 291 27.04 24.17 33.71
N LEU A 292 27.63 25.10 32.96
CA LEU A 292 27.76 26.51 33.33
C LEU A 292 26.96 27.38 32.35
N LYS A 293 25.97 28.10 32.85
CA LYS A 293 25.10 28.98 32.08
C LYS A 293 25.79 30.32 31.84
N SER A 294 25.81 30.76 30.59
CA SER A 294 26.25 32.10 30.26
C SER A 294 25.25 33.12 30.83
N SER A 295 25.75 34.11 31.56
CA SER A 295 24.95 35.17 32.18
C SER A 295 25.68 36.51 32.07
N PRO A 296 25.03 37.65 32.37
CA PRO A 296 25.72 38.93 32.43
C PRO A 296 26.87 39.00 33.45
N ILE A 297 26.92 38.05 34.39
CA ILE A 297 27.94 37.94 35.44
C ILE A 297 29.06 36.96 35.03
N MET A 298 28.74 35.96 34.20
CA MET A 298 29.69 34.97 33.67
C MET A 298 29.55 34.89 32.15
N ASN A 299 30.50 35.50 31.43
CA ASN A 299 30.48 35.47 29.97
C ASN A 299 30.95 34.11 29.41
N ASP A 300 30.77 33.91 28.10
CA ASP A 300 31.09 32.65 27.43
C ASP A 300 32.56 32.22 27.60
N GLU A 301 33.49 33.17 27.59
CA GLU A 301 34.92 32.88 27.71
C GLU A 301 35.28 32.50 29.15
N GLU A 302 34.69 33.17 30.14
CA GLU A 302 34.84 32.82 31.56
C GLU A 302 34.28 31.43 31.88
N ALA A 303 33.08 31.11 31.36
CA ALA A 303 32.48 29.78 31.51
C ALA A 303 33.37 28.69 30.88
N ARG A 304 33.90 28.96 29.68
CA ARG A 304 34.83 28.06 28.99
C ARG A 304 36.11 27.84 29.80
N GLN A 305 36.76 28.91 30.25
CA GLN A 305 37.99 28.83 31.06
C GLN A 305 37.75 28.11 32.39
N LYS A 306 36.61 28.36 33.05
CA LYS A 306 36.24 27.68 34.28
C LYS A 306 36.09 26.17 34.07
N LEU A 307 35.42 25.74 32.99
CA LEU A 307 35.33 24.32 32.64
C LEU A 307 36.68 23.72 32.26
N GLN A 308 37.58 24.48 31.64
CA GLN A 308 38.95 24.02 31.39
C GLN A 308 39.71 23.76 32.70
N GLN A 309 39.58 24.66 33.69
CA GLN A 309 40.18 24.47 35.01
C GLN A 309 39.57 23.24 35.72
N ILE A 310 38.25 23.09 35.70
CA ILE A 310 37.56 21.93 36.28
C ILE A 310 38.05 20.64 35.61
N THR A 311 38.22 20.64 34.28
CA THR A 311 38.76 19.49 33.55
C THR A 311 40.17 19.13 34.02
N GLN A 312 41.04 20.12 34.27
CA GLN A 312 42.39 19.88 34.78
C GLN A 312 42.37 19.31 36.20
N ASP A 313 41.54 19.88 37.08
CA ASP A 313 41.40 19.44 38.47
C ASP A 313 40.86 17.99 38.55
N ILE A 314 39.92 17.62 37.66
CA ILE A 314 39.42 16.25 37.53
C ILE A 314 40.52 15.31 37.02
N ARG A 315 41.26 15.70 35.98
CA ARG A 315 42.34 14.88 35.41
C ARG A 315 43.51 14.69 36.37
N SER A 316 43.80 15.67 37.22
CA SER A 316 44.84 15.57 38.25
C SER A 316 44.39 14.85 39.52
N GLY A 317 43.11 14.46 39.61
CA GLY A 317 42.54 13.81 40.79
C GLY A 317 42.35 14.74 42.00
N LYS A 318 42.39 16.07 41.80
CA LYS A 318 42.19 17.06 42.87
C LYS A 318 40.73 17.10 43.33
N ILE A 319 39.80 16.84 42.41
CA ILE A 319 38.37 16.72 42.67
C ILE A 319 37.81 15.60 41.78
N THR A 320 36.77 14.91 42.24
CA THR A 320 36.07 13.95 41.38
C THR A 320 35.12 14.69 40.42
N PHE A 321 34.74 14.06 39.30
CA PHE A 321 33.72 14.63 38.42
C PHE A 321 32.40 14.86 39.16
N GLU A 322 32.04 13.90 40.02
CA GLU A 322 30.80 13.88 40.80
C GLU A 322 30.72 15.08 41.75
N ASP A 323 31.82 15.35 42.48
CA ASP A 323 31.90 16.50 43.39
C ASP A 323 31.93 17.82 42.62
N ALA A 324 32.68 17.88 41.51
CA ALA A 324 32.68 19.06 40.65
C ALA A 324 31.28 19.34 40.06
N ALA A 325 30.52 18.31 39.72
CA ALA A 325 29.15 18.47 39.23
C ALA A 325 28.21 18.99 40.34
N ARG A 326 28.33 18.47 41.56
CA ARG A 326 27.54 18.98 42.71
C ARG A 326 27.87 20.42 43.07
N GLU A 327 29.13 20.79 42.96
CA GLU A 327 29.62 22.12 43.35
C GLU A 327 29.36 23.17 42.27
N TYR A 328 29.57 22.83 41.00
CA TYR A 328 29.59 23.81 39.91
C TYR A 328 28.45 23.68 38.89
N SER A 329 27.79 22.52 38.77
CA SER A 329 26.78 22.37 37.72
C SER A 329 25.51 23.15 38.04
N GLU A 330 25.05 23.95 37.07
CA GLU A 330 23.84 24.75 37.14
C GLU A 330 22.62 24.06 36.50
N ASP A 331 22.72 22.74 36.24
CA ASP A 331 21.58 21.88 35.92
C ASP A 331 20.98 21.26 37.19
N PRO A 332 19.83 21.75 37.69
CA PRO A 332 19.22 21.23 38.92
C PRO A 332 18.77 19.76 38.80
N GLY A 333 18.56 19.25 37.60
CA GLY A 333 18.11 17.86 37.37
C GLY A 333 19.23 16.82 37.53
N SER A 334 20.48 17.21 37.30
CA SER A 334 21.65 16.32 37.30
C SER A 334 22.71 16.70 38.35
N ALA A 335 22.88 17.97 38.70
CA ALA A 335 23.96 18.47 39.56
C ALA A 335 24.07 17.70 40.89
N LEU A 336 22.95 17.59 41.63
CA LEU A 336 22.91 16.90 42.92
C LEU A 336 23.19 15.39 42.81
N LYS A 337 22.98 14.81 41.62
CA LYS A 337 23.27 13.41 41.27
C LYS A 337 24.65 13.25 40.64
N GLY A 338 25.58 14.19 40.88
CA GLY A 338 26.92 14.10 40.32
C GLY A 338 26.99 14.33 38.80
N GLY A 339 25.99 15.03 38.25
CA GLY A 339 25.90 15.35 36.82
C GLY A 339 25.29 14.23 35.98
N GLU A 340 24.77 13.16 36.58
CA GLU A 340 24.21 12.02 35.86
C GLU A 340 22.97 12.39 35.04
N LEU A 341 22.98 12.00 33.76
CA LEU A 341 21.83 12.13 32.85
C LEU A 341 21.08 10.81 32.67
N GLY A 342 21.65 9.70 33.13
CA GLY A 342 21.10 8.36 32.92
C GLY A 342 21.30 7.85 31.49
N TRP A 343 20.63 6.75 31.16
CA TRP A 343 20.64 6.17 29.81
C TRP A 343 19.64 6.90 28.92
N ASN A 344 20.12 7.49 27.83
CA ASN A 344 19.27 8.18 26.86
C ASN A 344 19.73 7.95 25.43
N MET A 345 18.82 8.16 24.49
CA MET A 345 19.16 8.20 23.07
C MET A 345 19.87 9.53 22.74
N PRO A 346 20.88 9.55 21.86
CA PRO A 346 21.63 10.75 21.55
C PRO A 346 20.79 11.91 20.99
N ASP A 347 19.65 11.61 20.38
CA ASP A 347 18.71 12.58 19.79
C ASP A 347 17.92 13.41 20.81
N VAL A 348 17.82 12.97 22.07
CA VAL A 348 17.17 13.77 23.13
C VAL A 348 18.04 14.92 23.60
N PHE A 349 19.34 14.90 23.31
CA PHE A 349 20.28 15.95 23.67
C PHE A 349 20.31 17.07 22.63
N ASP A 350 20.75 18.25 23.08
CA ASP A 350 21.07 19.36 22.17
C ASP A 350 22.07 18.91 21.07
N PRO A 351 21.92 19.36 19.81
CA PRO A 351 22.78 18.91 18.71
C PRO A 351 24.28 19.05 18.98
N ALA A 352 24.73 20.15 19.59
CA ALA A 352 26.15 20.34 19.90
C ALA A 352 26.63 19.40 21.01
N PHE A 353 25.77 19.16 22.01
CA PHE A 353 26.03 18.18 23.06
C PHE A 353 26.13 16.77 22.51
N ARG A 354 25.14 16.37 21.69
CA ARG A 354 25.08 15.07 21.01
C ARG A 354 26.33 14.83 20.16
N ASP A 355 26.67 15.77 19.30
CA ASP A 355 27.79 15.62 18.37
C ASP A 355 29.13 15.53 19.11
N ALA A 356 29.27 16.17 20.27
CA ALA A 356 30.42 16.02 21.14
C ALA A 356 30.44 14.65 21.82
N LEU A 357 29.31 14.24 22.42
CA LEU A 357 29.16 12.95 23.09
C LEU A 357 29.49 11.78 22.17
N MET A 358 29.03 11.82 20.91
CA MET A 358 29.26 10.78 19.89
C MET A 358 30.71 10.66 19.43
N ARG A 359 31.58 11.64 19.75
CA ARG A 359 33.02 11.59 19.44
C ARG A 359 33.88 11.08 20.60
N LEU A 360 33.29 10.90 21.78
CA LEU A 360 34.02 10.45 22.98
C LEU A 360 34.14 8.93 23.00
N ASN A 361 35.27 8.46 23.52
CA ASN A 361 35.41 7.07 23.93
C ASN A 361 34.81 6.86 25.33
N LYS A 362 34.53 5.60 25.68
CA LYS A 362 34.04 5.24 27.03
C LYS A 362 35.02 5.74 28.10
N GLY A 363 34.51 6.51 29.05
CA GLY A 363 35.26 7.15 30.13
C GLY A 363 35.89 8.50 29.77
N GLU A 364 35.87 8.92 28.50
CA GLU A 364 36.53 10.14 28.04
C GLU A 364 35.75 11.41 28.40
N LEU A 365 36.49 12.45 28.76
CA LEU A 365 35.98 13.81 28.99
C LEU A 365 36.09 14.64 27.71
N SER A 366 35.01 15.33 27.36
CA SER A 366 35.00 16.29 26.25
C SER A 366 35.87 17.52 26.54
N GLN A 367 36.15 18.28 25.49
CA GLN A 367 36.46 19.70 25.67
C GLN A 367 35.20 20.45 26.12
N PRO A 368 35.29 21.68 26.67
CA PRO A 368 34.12 22.51 26.92
C PRO A 368 33.34 22.76 25.63
N ILE A 369 32.05 22.42 25.62
CA ILE A 369 31.16 22.54 24.46
C ILE A 369 30.05 23.54 24.76
N ARG A 370 29.77 24.42 23.81
CA ARG A 370 28.62 25.33 23.88
C ARG A 370 27.38 24.67 23.27
N SER A 371 26.28 24.67 24.01
CA SER A 371 24.94 24.25 23.58
C SER A 371 23.96 25.43 23.65
N SER A 372 22.68 25.18 23.34
CA SER A 372 21.60 26.15 23.60
C SER A 372 21.38 26.47 25.09
N PHE A 373 21.89 25.66 26.01
CA PHE A 373 21.69 25.80 27.46
C PHE A 373 22.90 26.39 28.21
N GLY A 374 24.01 26.64 27.52
CA GLY A 374 25.25 27.15 28.11
C GLY A 374 26.46 26.31 27.71
N TRP A 375 27.47 26.29 28.57
CA TRP A 375 28.71 25.53 28.38
C TRP A 375 28.69 24.24 29.18
N HIS A 376 29.15 23.16 28.56
CA HIS A 376 29.13 21.83 29.14
C HIS A 376 30.51 21.18 29.11
N LEU A 377 30.86 20.51 30.20
CA LEU A 377 31.85 19.42 30.20
C LEU A 377 31.09 18.10 30.22
N ILE A 378 31.36 17.21 29.27
CA ILE A 378 30.63 15.96 29.06
C ILE A 378 31.56 14.79 29.34
N GLN A 379 31.07 13.76 30.01
CA GLN A 379 31.74 12.47 30.09
C GLN A 379 30.82 11.37 29.58
N LEU A 380 31.32 10.56 28.64
CA LEU A 380 30.66 9.33 28.24
C LEU A 380 30.99 8.24 29.26
N GLU A 381 30.02 7.76 30.03
CA GLU A 381 30.24 6.69 31.01
C GLU A 381 30.18 5.32 30.37
N ASP A 382 29.20 5.10 29.51
CA ASP A 382 29.01 3.82 28.84
C ASP A 382 28.12 4.00 27.59
N THR A 383 28.20 3.03 26.69
CA THR A 383 27.28 2.90 25.56
C THR A 383 26.70 1.52 25.59
N ARG A 384 25.39 1.39 25.37
CA ARG A 384 24.75 0.10 25.22
C ARG A 384 23.82 0.17 24.02
N SER A 385 23.80 -0.91 23.25
CA SER A 385 22.65 -1.19 22.41
C SER A 385 21.54 -1.64 23.35
N VAL A 386 20.44 -0.88 23.44
CA VAL A 386 19.28 -1.32 24.21
C VAL A 386 18.28 -1.94 23.27
N ASP A 387 17.99 -3.20 23.54
CA ASP A 387 16.81 -3.88 23.04
C ASP A 387 15.54 -3.26 23.66
N LYS A 388 15.01 -2.19 23.07
CA LYS A 388 13.60 -1.76 23.26
C LYS A 388 12.64 -2.55 22.36
N THR A 389 13.00 -3.80 22.08
CA THR A 389 12.66 -4.54 20.88
C THR A 389 11.48 -5.49 21.06
N ASP A 390 11.24 -6.10 22.21
CA ASP A 390 10.27 -7.20 22.27
C ASP A 390 8.83 -6.76 21.97
N VAL A 391 8.32 -5.68 22.57
CA VAL A 391 6.94 -5.20 22.31
C VAL A 391 6.82 -4.60 20.91
N ALA A 392 7.79 -3.76 20.50
CA ALA A 392 7.77 -3.12 19.19
C ALA A 392 7.93 -4.14 18.04
N GLN A 393 8.77 -5.16 18.22
CA GLN A 393 8.94 -6.26 17.27
C GLN A 393 7.74 -7.17 17.24
N LYS A 394 7.08 -7.45 18.37
CA LYS A 394 5.83 -8.21 18.40
C LYS A 394 4.70 -7.45 17.69
N ASP A 395 4.59 -6.15 17.90
CA ASP A 395 3.63 -5.32 17.17
C ASP A 395 3.91 -5.30 15.67
N GLN A 396 5.18 -5.15 15.28
CA GLN A 396 5.59 -5.22 13.88
C GLN A 396 5.33 -6.62 13.28
N ALA A 397 5.72 -7.68 13.97
CA ALA A 397 5.50 -9.07 13.59
C ALA A 397 4.00 -9.36 13.42
N TYR A 398 3.17 -8.91 14.36
CA TYR A 398 1.73 -9.04 14.28
C TYR A 398 1.18 -8.36 13.03
N ARG A 399 1.56 -7.10 12.75
CA ARG A 399 1.11 -6.37 11.55
C ARG A 399 1.54 -7.07 10.26
N LEU A 400 2.78 -7.57 10.20
CA LEU A 400 3.28 -8.31 9.04
C LEU A 400 2.51 -9.62 8.83
N LEU A 401 2.30 -10.41 9.90
CA LEU A 401 1.53 -11.64 9.84
C LEU A 401 0.08 -11.38 9.44
N PHE A 402 -0.55 -10.37 10.04
CA PHE A 402 -1.91 -9.98 9.70
C PHE A 402 -2.02 -9.61 8.23
N ASN A 403 -1.13 -8.77 7.70
CA ASN A 403 -1.15 -8.36 6.29
C ASN A 403 -0.92 -9.54 5.33
N ARG A 404 0.02 -10.45 5.67
CA ARG A 404 0.26 -11.67 4.87
C ARG A 404 -0.98 -12.55 4.83
N LYS A 405 -1.56 -12.87 6.00
CA LYS A 405 -2.78 -13.66 6.10
C LYS A 405 -3.95 -12.96 5.41
N PHE A 406 -4.08 -11.64 5.55
CA PHE A 406 -5.14 -10.86 4.89
C PHE A 406 -5.09 -10.99 3.38
N ASN A 407 -3.90 -10.87 2.77
CA ASN A 407 -3.77 -10.97 1.33
C ASN A 407 -4.11 -12.38 0.81
N GLU A 408 -3.71 -13.43 1.52
CA GLU A 408 -4.04 -14.82 1.17
C GLU A 408 -5.54 -15.10 1.34
N GLU A 409 -6.10 -14.77 2.50
CA GLU A 409 -7.53 -14.94 2.81
C GLU A 409 -8.42 -14.13 1.88
N ALA A 410 -8.00 -12.92 1.48
CA ALA A 410 -8.75 -12.12 0.51
C ALA A 410 -8.87 -12.84 -0.85
N GLN A 411 -7.79 -13.47 -1.32
CA GLN A 411 -7.83 -14.24 -2.58
C GLN A 411 -8.71 -15.48 -2.45
N SER A 412 -8.53 -16.26 -1.37
CA SER A 412 -9.35 -17.45 -1.11
C SER A 412 -10.84 -17.11 -1.03
N TRP A 413 -11.18 -16.09 -0.22
CA TRP A 413 -12.54 -15.63 -0.06
C TRP A 413 -13.17 -15.15 -1.38
N MET A 414 -12.44 -14.38 -2.21
CA MET A 414 -12.95 -13.98 -3.53
C MET A 414 -13.24 -15.19 -4.43
N GLN A 415 -12.35 -16.20 -4.43
CA GLN A 415 -12.59 -17.43 -5.19
C GLN A 415 -13.85 -18.17 -4.69
N GLU A 416 -14.03 -18.28 -3.37
CA GLU A 416 -15.25 -18.85 -2.79
C GLU A 416 -16.51 -18.08 -3.22
N GLN A 417 -16.48 -16.74 -3.14
CA GLN A 417 -17.63 -15.92 -3.53
C GLN A 417 -17.96 -16.08 -5.01
N ARG A 418 -16.93 -16.14 -5.87
CA ARG A 418 -17.10 -16.34 -7.31
C ARG A 418 -17.64 -17.73 -7.66
N ALA A 419 -17.22 -18.76 -6.92
CA ALA A 419 -17.66 -20.13 -7.10
C ALA A 419 -19.08 -20.38 -6.58
N ALA A 420 -19.48 -19.69 -5.50
CA ALA A 420 -20.81 -19.80 -4.91
C ALA A 420 -21.88 -18.97 -5.64
N ALA A 421 -21.48 -17.90 -6.35
CA ALA A 421 -22.40 -17.04 -7.06
C ALA A 421 -23.04 -17.72 -8.29
N TYR A 422 -24.32 -17.42 -8.52
CA TYR A 422 -24.96 -17.73 -9.79
C TYR A 422 -24.46 -16.77 -10.86
N VAL A 423 -23.78 -17.30 -11.89
CA VAL A 423 -23.26 -16.50 -12.99
C VAL A 423 -23.66 -17.14 -14.31
N LYS A 424 -24.35 -16.38 -15.16
CA LYS A 424 -24.68 -16.75 -16.54
C LYS A 424 -24.13 -15.69 -17.49
N VAL A 425 -23.03 -16.00 -18.18
CA VAL A 425 -22.50 -15.17 -19.27
C VAL A 425 -23.40 -15.35 -20.49
N LEU A 426 -23.77 -14.25 -21.14
CA LEU A 426 -24.59 -14.26 -22.34
C LEU A 426 -23.70 -13.92 -23.54
N ASP A 427 -23.47 -14.89 -24.41
CA ASP A 427 -22.88 -14.60 -25.71
C ASP A 427 -23.95 -13.92 -26.58
N GLY A 428 -23.55 -12.93 -27.39
CA GLY A 428 -24.46 -12.09 -28.18
C GLY A 428 -25.40 -12.80 -29.17
N SER A 429 -25.39 -14.14 -29.22
CA SER A 429 -26.30 -15.03 -29.95
C SER A 429 -27.55 -15.46 -29.16
N ASP A 430 -27.56 -15.38 -27.82
CA ASP A 430 -28.62 -15.99 -27.00
C ASP A 430 -29.90 -15.15 -26.88
N THR A 431 -29.91 -13.95 -27.45
CA THR A 431 -31.07 -13.03 -27.43
C THR A 431 -32.07 -13.26 -28.56
N GLN A 432 -31.81 -14.19 -29.50
CA GLN A 432 -32.72 -14.48 -30.62
C GLN A 432 -33.64 -15.71 -30.44
N SER A 433 -33.51 -16.49 -29.37
CA SER A 433 -34.22 -17.78 -29.26
C SER A 433 -35.57 -17.75 -28.54
N ASN A 434 -36.00 -16.63 -27.95
CA ASN A 434 -37.24 -16.59 -27.15
C ASN A 434 -38.47 -15.97 -27.82
N ASP A 435 -38.40 -15.52 -29.07
CA ASP A 435 -39.54 -14.86 -29.75
C ASP A 435 -40.39 -15.80 -30.64
N THR A 436 -40.24 -17.13 -30.55
CA THR A 436 -41.00 -18.06 -31.41
C THR A 436 -41.88 -19.09 -30.69
N GLN A 437 -42.27 -18.85 -29.43
CA GLN A 437 -43.29 -19.67 -28.76
C GLN A 437 -44.40 -18.82 -28.13
N SER A 438 -45.12 -18.08 -28.97
CA SER A 438 -46.52 -17.74 -28.71
C SER A 438 -47.24 -17.48 -30.04
N LYS A 439 -47.85 -18.53 -30.58
CA LYS A 439 -49.01 -18.47 -31.45
C LYS A 439 -49.94 -19.63 -31.12
#